data_AF-A0A965FKV9-F1
#
_entry.id   AF-A0A965FKV9-F1
#
_cell.length_a   1.000
_cell.length_b   1.000
_cell.length_c   1.000
_cell.angle_alpha   90.00
_cell.angle_beta   90.00
_cell.angle_gamma   90.00
#
_symmetry.space_group_name_H-M   'P 1'
#
loop_
_entity.id
_entity.type
_entity.pdbx_description
1 polymer ?
#
loop_
_entity_poly.entity_id
_entity_poly.type
_entity_poly.pdbx_seq_one_letter_code
_entity_poly.pdbx_strand_id
1 'polypeptide(L)'
;MTLNQVTDGSGGVVARGVSVQAPGRITVSAAGTYNIQFSAQLDKTDAGTDLVNIWLALNGQNNPIEWTNTEVAVSSTGKSVAAWNFVLDLAASDYVQLMWSSPDSAMRLFSQPTQIAPVRPGIPSLIVTVTQVA
;
A
#
# COMPACT_ATOMS: atom_id res chain seq x y z
N MET A 1 3.20 -0.86 10.26
CA MET A 1 2.29 -0.43 9.19
C MET A 1 0.95 -0.12 9.84
N THR A 2 0.62 1.15 10.00
CA THR A 2 -0.69 1.55 10.51
C THR A 2 -1.56 1.80 9.28
N LEU A 3 -2.37 0.81 8.91
CA LEU A 3 -3.32 0.95 7.81
C LEU A 3 -4.50 1.73 8.36
N ASN A 4 -4.72 2.94 7.85
CA ASN A 4 -5.92 3.71 8.14
C ASN A 4 -7.09 3.10 7.35
N GLN A 5 -7.55 1.93 7.78
CA GLN A 5 -8.77 1.34 7.26
C GLN A 5 -9.94 1.96 8.02
N VAL A 6 -10.78 2.68 7.29
CA VAL A 6 -12.13 2.94 7.74
C VAL A 6 -12.95 1.70 7.40
N THR A 7 -13.25 0.89 8.41
CA THR A 7 -14.28 -0.16 8.32
C THR A 7 -15.63 0.49 8.00
N ASP A 8 -16.51 -0.23 7.29
CA ASP A 8 -17.87 0.23 7.02
C ASP A 8 -18.53 0.77 8.30
N GLY A 9 -19.02 2.01 8.23
CA GLY A 9 -19.86 2.60 9.28
C GLY A 9 -19.28 3.77 10.09
N SER A 10 -18.08 4.29 9.79
CA SER A 10 -17.63 5.56 10.41
C SER A 10 -16.75 6.39 9.47
N GLY A 11 -17.30 7.45 8.85
CA GLY A 11 -16.53 8.39 8.03
C GLY A 11 -16.72 8.29 6.51
N GLY A 12 -17.79 7.65 6.04
CA GLY A 12 -18.19 7.72 4.61
C GLY A 12 -17.43 6.80 3.65
N VAL A 13 -16.73 5.79 4.15
CA VAL A 13 -16.07 4.76 3.34
C VAL A 13 -17.02 3.58 3.13
N VAL A 14 -17.08 3.08 1.90
CA VAL A 14 -17.87 1.91 1.46
C VAL A 14 -16.89 0.79 1.10
N ALA A 15 -16.79 -0.23 1.94
CA ALA A 15 -16.02 -1.45 1.75
C ALA A 15 -16.96 -2.64 1.54
N ARG A 16 -17.71 -2.64 0.43
CA ARG A 16 -18.60 -3.75 0.08
C ARG A 16 -17.80 -4.96 -0.37
N GLY A 17 -17.63 -5.93 0.54
CA GLY A 17 -17.06 -7.23 0.20
C GLY A 17 -15.53 -7.29 0.15
N VAL A 18 -14.84 -6.29 0.70
CA VAL A 18 -13.37 -6.26 0.85
C VAL A 18 -13.04 -6.02 2.33
N SER A 19 -12.20 -6.89 2.93
CA SER A 19 -11.72 -6.72 4.31
C SER A 19 -10.21 -6.58 4.35
N VAL A 20 -9.68 -5.65 5.15
CA VAL A 20 -8.24 -5.57 5.41
C VAL A 20 -7.93 -6.16 6.79
N GLN A 21 -7.18 -7.27 6.84
CA GLN A 21 -6.77 -7.91 8.11
C GLN A 21 -5.29 -7.69 8.37
N ALA A 22 -4.89 -7.54 9.64
CA ALA A 22 -3.48 -7.58 9.99
C ALA A 22 -2.90 -8.97 9.67
N PRO A 23 -1.71 -9.08 9.02
CA PRO A 23 -0.80 -8.02 8.61
C PRO A 23 -0.97 -7.59 7.12
N GLY A 24 -1.95 -6.72 6.84
CA GLY A 24 -2.11 -6.09 5.51
C GLY A 24 -2.70 -6.98 4.42
N ARG A 25 -3.59 -7.93 4.78
CA ARG A 25 -4.30 -8.80 3.85
C ARG A 25 -5.55 -8.12 3.34
N ILE A 26 -5.66 -7.89 2.05
CA ILE A 26 -6.85 -7.38 1.37
C ILE A 26 -7.62 -8.59 0.85
N THR A 27 -8.63 -9.04 1.58
CA THR A 27 -9.43 -10.22 1.21
C THR A 27 -10.67 -9.81 0.44
N VAL A 28 -10.95 -10.49 -0.66
CA VAL A 28 -12.18 -10.33 -1.44
C VAL A 28 -13.19 -11.42 -1.09
N SER A 29 -14.46 -11.05 -0.98
CA SER A 29 -15.55 -11.99 -0.62
C SER A 29 -16.20 -12.68 -1.82
N ALA A 30 -16.04 -12.13 -3.01
CA ALA A 30 -16.60 -12.64 -4.26
C ALA A 30 -15.52 -12.74 -5.34
N ALA A 31 -15.67 -13.68 -6.25
CA ALA A 31 -14.83 -13.72 -7.44
C ALA A 31 -15.13 -12.54 -8.35
N GLY A 32 -14.11 -11.98 -9.00
CA GLY A 32 -14.25 -10.85 -9.91
C GLY A 32 -12.92 -10.24 -10.28
N THR A 33 -12.96 -9.22 -11.13
CA THR A 33 -11.78 -8.41 -11.46
C THR A 33 -11.72 -7.23 -10.52
N TYR A 34 -10.56 -7.00 -9.90
CA TYR A 34 -10.37 -5.96 -8.91
C TYR A 34 -9.28 -4.99 -9.36
N ASN A 35 -9.57 -3.69 -9.26
CA ASN A 35 -8.59 -2.61 -9.34
C ASN A 35 -8.13 -2.25 -7.92
N ILE A 36 -6.85 -2.51 -7.66
CA ILE A 36 -6.15 -2.20 -6.42
C ILE A 36 -5.26 -0.99 -6.67
N GLN A 37 -5.65 0.15 -6.13
CA GLN A 37 -4.89 1.40 -6.17
C GLN A 37 -4.19 1.64 -4.84
N PHE A 38 -2.99 2.21 -4.90
CA PHE A 38 -2.31 2.64 -3.68
C PHE A 38 -1.51 3.93 -3.89
N SER A 39 -1.18 4.57 -2.78
CA SER A 39 -0.13 5.58 -2.69
C SER A 39 0.70 5.34 -1.42
N ALA A 40 2.01 5.22 -1.56
CA ALA A 40 2.96 5.00 -0.48
C ALA A 40 3.89 6.20 -0.31
N GLN A 41 4.03 6.68 0.93
CA GLN A 41 4.95 7.74 1.28
C GLN A 41 6.34 7.16 1.54
N LEU A 42 7.25 7.30 0.58
CA LEU A 42 8.64 6.88 0.70
C LEU A 42 9.48 8.00 1.31
N ASP A 43 10.46 7.62 2.12
CA ASP A 43 11.44 8.51 2.74
C ASP A 43 12.74 7.75 2.96
N LYS A 44 13.86 8.43 2.78
CA LYS A 44 15.19 7.96 3.21
C LYS A 44 15.86 9.01 4.10
N THR A 45 16.70 8.56 5.02
CA THR A 45 17.27 9.42 6.08
C THR A 45 18.76 9.69 5.95
N ASP A 46 19.39 9.19 4.88
CA ASP A 46 20.81 9.25 4.62
C ASP A 46 21.11 9.76 3.19
N ALA A 47 22.38 9.88 2.84
CA ALA A 47 22.81 10.43 1.56
C ALA A 47 22.74 9.39 0.43
N GLY A 48 22.88 9.84 -0.83
CA GLY A 48 22.90 8.94 -1.98
C GLY A 48 21.52 8.62 -2.54
N THR A 49 21.40 7.44 -3.17
CA THR A 49 20.18 6.96 -3.82
C THR A 49 19.86 5.56 -3.32
N ASP A 50 18.64 5.38 -2.82
CA ASP A 50 18.15 4.07 -2.36
C ASP A 50 17.13 3.54 -3.36
N LEU A 51 17.14 2.22 -3.52
CA LEU A 51 16.15 1.51 -4.33
C LEU A 51 15.09 0.91 -3.42
N VAL A 52 13.83 1.02 -3.83
CA VAL A 52 12.71 0.32 -3.19
C VAL A 52 11.91 -0.42 -4.24
N ASN A 53 11.66 -1.69 -3.99
CA ASN A 53 10.85 -2.56 -4.83
C ASN A 53 9.46 -2.67 -4.20
N ILE A 54 8.39 -2.59 -5.00
CA ILE A 54 7.00 -2.70 -4.57
C ILE A 54 6.25 -3.65 -5.51
N TRP A 55 5.56 -4.65 -4.96
CA TRP A 55 4.86 -5.68 -5.73
C TRP A 55 3.61 -6.21 -5.00
N LEU A 56 2.83 -7.07 -5.65
CA LEU A 56 1.72 -7.79 -5.01
C LEU A 56 2.10 -9.23 -4.68
N ALA A 57 1.57 -9.75 -3.58
CA ALA A 57 1.58 -11.18 -3.27
C ALA A 57 0.15 -11.69 -3.08
N LEU A 58 -0.12 -12.93 -3.53
CA LEU A 58 -1.44 -13.56 -3.49
C LEU A 58 -1.44 -14.70 -2.46
N ASN A 59 -2.40 -14.68 -1.54
CA ASN A 59 -2.63 -15.75 -0.56
C ASN A 59 -1.40 -16.08 0.33
N GLY A 60 -0.51 -15.10 0.51
CA GLY A 60 0.61 -15.16 1.43
C GLY A 60 1.83 -14.42 0.89
N GLN A 61 2.66 -13.89 1.79
CA GLN A 61 3.82 -13.06 1.44
C GLN A 61 4.88 -13.78 0.59
N ASN A 62 4.93 -15.11 0.67
CA ASN A 62 5.88 -15.95 -0.08
C ASN A 62 5.36 -16.36 -1.47
N ASN A 63 4.25 -15.78 -1.93
CA ASN A 63 3.68 -16.05 -3.24
C ASN A 63 3.52 -14.74 -4.02
N PRO A 64 4.65 -14.15 -4.49
CA PRO A 64 4.62 -12.92 -5.28
C PRO A 64 3.89 -13.15 -6.61
N ILE A 65 3.06 -12.20 -7.00
CA ILE A 65 2.41 -12.21 -8.31
C ILE A 65 3.44 -11.74 -9.34
N GLU A 66 3.67 -12.56 -10.36
CA GLU A 66 4.60 -12.25 -11.45
C GLU A 66 4.26 -10.91 -12.12
N TRP A 67 5.28 -10.20 -12.60
CA TRP A 67 5.15 -8.93 -13.34
C TRP A 67 4.46 -7.79 -12.58
N THR A 68 4.33 -7.88 -11.25
CA THR A 68 3.79 -6.77 -10.42
C THR A 68 4.86 -5.93 -9.74
N ASN A 69 6.14 -6.33 -9.81
CA ASN A 69 7.23 -5.58 -9.18
C ASN A 69 7.60 -4.32 -9.96
N THR A 70 7.71 -3.21 -9.25
CA THR A 70 8.25 -1.95 -9.76
C THR A 70 9.35 -1.47 -8.82
N GLU A 71 10.52 -1.17 -9.37
CA GLU A 71 11.63 -0.56 -8.64
C GLU A 71 11.56 0.97 -8.76
N VAL A 72 11.69 1.65 -7.62
CA VAL A 72 11.72 3.10 -7.51
C VAL A 72 13.05 3.52 -6.91
N ALA A 73 13.76 4.42 -7.58
CA ALA A 73 14.94 5.08 -7.04
C ALA A 73 14.55 6.37 -6.32
N VAL A 74 14.93 6.50 -5.04
CA VAL A 74 14.77 7.72 -4.26
C VAL A 74 16.15 8.32 -4.03
N SER A 75 16.43 9.44 -4.68
CA SER A 75 17.71 10.13 -4.59
C SER A 75 17.65 11.29 -3.59
N SER A 76 18.81 11.63 -3.01
CA SER A 76 19.00 12.65 -1.98
C SER A 76 18.23 12.37 -0.67
N THR A 77 18.36 13.23 0.34
CA THR A 77 17.49 13.22 1.52
C THR A 77 16.10 13.74 1.13
N GLY A 78 15.34 12.88 0.45
CA GLY A 78 14.08 13.23 -0.20
C GLY A 78 12.92 12.35 0.21
N LYS A 79 11.71 12.94 0.18
CA LYS A 79 10.45 12.20 0.22
C LYS A 79 9.98 11.96 -1.21
N SER A 80 9.48 10.76 -1.48
CA SER A 80 8.87 10.40 -2.77
C SER A 80 7.52 9.74 -2.56
N VAL A 81 6.69 9.72 -3.59
CA VAL A 81 5.38 9.04 -3.57
C VAL A 81 5.35 8.00 -4.68
N ALA A 82 5.19 6.75 -4.29
CA ALA A 82 4.88 5.66 -5.20
C ALA A 82 3.36 5.51 -5.29
N ALA A 83 2.78 5.77 -6.47
CA ALA A 83 1.33 5.68 -6.67
C ALA A 83 0.99 5.15 -8.07
N TRP A 84 0.33 4.00 -8.11
CA TRP A 84 -0.21 3.37 -9.31
C TRP A 84 -1.28 2.35 -8.93
N ASN A 85 -1.70 1.54 -9.89
CA ASN A 85 -2.73 0.54 -9.71
C ASN A 85 -2.39 -0.82 -10.34
N PHE A 86 -3.00 -1.86 -9.80
CA PHE A 86 -3.00 -3.22 -10.34
C PHE A 86 -4.43 -3.65 -10.63
N VAL A 87 -4.64 -4.27 -11.80
CA VAL A 87 -5.92 -4.88 -12.15
C VAL A 87 -5.68 -6.37 -12.32
N LEU A 88 -6.40 -7.18 -11.55
CA LEU A 88 -6.26 -8.64 -11.58
C LEU A 88 -7.56 -9.34 -11.19
N ASP A 89 -7.70 -10.57 -11.68
CA ASP A 89 -8.79 -11.47 -11.31
C ASP A 89 -8.47 -12.16 -9.98
N LEU A 90 -9.45 -12.15 -9.08
CA LEU A 90 -9.36 -12.80 -7.77
C LEU A 90 -10.54 -13.76 -7.59
N ALA A 91 -10.28 -14.93 -7.01
CA ALA A 91 -11.33 -15.84 -6.58
C ALA A 91 -11.93 -15.40 -5.24
N ALA A 92 -13.12 -15.91 -4.91
CA ALA A 92 -13.72 -15.66 -3.61
C ALA A 92 -12.81 -16.17 -2.49
N SER A 93 -12.63 -15.37 -1.44
CA SER A 93 -11.71 -15.60 -0.30
C SER A 93 -10.22 -15.44 -0.60
N ASP A 94 -9.83 -15.12 -1.83
CA ASP A 94 -8.44 -14.72 -2.10
C ASP A 94 -8.11 -13.46 -1.31
N TYR A 95 -6.84 -13.34 -0.93
CA TYR A 95 -6.31 -12.11 -0.39
C TYR A 95 -5.00 -11.71 -1.04
N VAL A 96 -4.86 -10.41 -1.23
CA VAL A 96 -3.67 -9.80 -1.80
C VAL A 96 -2.96 -8.96 -0.75
N GLN A 97 -1.64 -8.86 -0.87
CA GLN A 97 -0.80 -8.05 0.01
C GLN A 97 0.07 -7.15 -0.86
N LEU A 98 0.12 -5.86 -0.54
CA LEU A 98 1.14 -4.97 -1.09
C LEU A 98 2.44 -5.18 -0.33
N MET A 99 3.45 -5.61 -1.06
CA MET A 99 4.77 -5.93 -0.55
C MET A 99 5.74 -4.83 -0.94
N TRP A 100 6.73 -4.59 -0.09
CA TRP A 100 7.84 -3.70 -0.42
C TRP A 100 9.14 -4.22 0.20
N SER A 101 10.27 -3.85 -0.40
CA SER A 101 11.61 -4.17 0.12
C SER A 101 12.63 -3.15 -0.37
N SER A 102 13.63 -2.88 0.46
CA SER A 102 14.82 -2.12 0.10
C SER A 102 16.04 -2.83 0.66
N PRO A 103 17.17 -2.86 -0.06
CA PRO A 103 18.44 -3.31 0.50
C PRO A 103 19.00 -2.31 1.52
N ASP A 104 18.50 -1.06 1.53
CA ASP A 104 18.93 -0.04 2.48
C ASP A 104 17.97 0.06 3.67
N SER A 105 18.55 0.05 4.88
CA SER A 105 17.79 0.16 6.14
C SER A 105 17.30 1.59 6.44
N ALA A 106 17.86 2.61 5.78
CA ALA A 106 17.44 4.00 5.90
C ALA A 106 16.19 4.30 5.07
N MET A 107 15.84 3.45 4.10
CA MET A 107 14.60 3.53 3.34
C MET A 107 13.41 3.08 4.20
N ARG A 108 12.34 3.87 4.21
CA ARG A 108 11.14 3.59 5.00
C ARG A 108 9.84 4.04 4.34
N LEU A 109 8.77 3.32 4.66
CA LEU A 109 7.40 3.84 4.52
C LEU A 109 7.13 4.83 5.66
N PHE A 110 7.11 6.11 5.35
CA PHE A 110 7.07 7.19 6.32
C PHE A 110 5.64 7.56 6.69
N SER A 111 5.37 7.62 7.99
CA SER A 111 4.16 8.25 8.53
C SER A 111 4.55 9.38 9.46
N GLN A 112 3.66 10.36 9.59
CA GLN A 112 3.85 11.49 10.48
C GLN A 112 2.54 11.82 11.18
N PRO A 113 2.54 12.07 12.50
CA PRO A 113 1.35 12.53 13.20
C PRO A 113 0.94 13.94 12.75
N THR A 114 -0.25 14.36 13.18
CA THR A 114 -0.75 15.73 13.03
C THR A 114 0.29 16.75 13.49
N GLN A 115 0.46 17.81 12.72
CA GLN A 115 1.35 18.92 13.03
C GLN A 115 0.53 20.09 13.56
N ILE A 116 1.11 20.92 14.44
CA ILE A 116 0.40 21.99 15.15
C ILE A 116 0.84 23.42 14.79
N ALA A 117 1.91 23.57 13.99
CA ALA A 117 2.47 24.89 13.64
C ALA A 117 3.03 24.92 12.20
N PRO A 118 2.20 25.23 11.18
CA PRO A 118 0.73 25.36 11.22
C PRO A 118 0.03 24.01 11.40
N VAL A 119 -1.24 24.05 11.79
CA VAL A 119 -2.07 22.85 11.94
C VAL A 119 -2.22 22.15 10.58
N ARG A 120 -1.78 20.90 10.50
CA ARG A 120 -1.91 20.04 9.31
C ARG A 120 -2.22 18.61 9.74
N PRO A 121 -3.11 17.89 9.02
CA PRO A 121 -3.39 16.49 9.33
C PRO A 121 -2.12 15.62 9.22
N GLY A 122 -2.15 14.45 9.85
CA GLY A 122 -1.07 13.47 9.74
C GLY A 122 -0.89 12.93 8.32
N ILE A 123 0.32 12.45 8.04
CA ILE A 123 0.68 11.79 6.78
C ILE A 123 0.60 10.27 7.01
N PRO A 124 -0.27 9.53 6.30
CA PRO A 124 -0.27 8.07 6.36
C PRO A 124 0.92 7.49 5.58
N SER A 125 1.44 6.35 6.03
CA SER A 125 2.52 5.66 5.31
C SER A 125 2.05 5.01 4.01
N LEU A 126 0.79 4.56 3.99
CA LEU A 126 0.18 3.89 2.85
C LEU A 126 -1.32 4.18 2.84
N ILE A 127 -1.84 4.49 1.66
CA ILE A 127 -3.27 4.51 1.36
C ILE A 127 -3.53 3.43 0.32
N VAL A 128 -4.57 2.62 0.52
CA VAL A 128 -4.99 1.59 -0.44
C VAL A 128 -6.48 1.75 -0.71
N THR A 129 -6.86 1.65 -1.98
CA THR A 129 -8.25 1.66 -2.45
C THR A 129 -8.47 0.42 -3.30
N VAL A 130 -9.57 -0.29 -3.09
CA VAL A 130 -9.91 -1.51 -3.81
C VAL A 130 -11.31 -1.37 -4.37
N THR A 131 -11.46 -1.64 -5.67
CA THR A 131 -12.73 -1.54 -6.37
C THR A 131 -12.91 -2.78 -7.24
N GLN A 132 -14.06 -3.44 -7.15
CA GLN A 132 -14.43 -4.46 -8.13
C GLN A 132 -14.85 -3.76 -9.42
N VAL A 133 -14.29 -4.20 -10.56
CA VAL A 133 -14.50 -3.59 -11.87
C VAL A 133 -15.21 -4.51 -12.87
N ALA A 134 -15.23 -5.83 -12.60
CA ALA A 134 -16.01 -6.83 -13.34
C ALA A 134 -16.41 -8.00 -12.44
#